data_AF-A0A285XNF0-F1
#
_entry.id   AF-A0A285XNF0-F1
#
_cell.length_a   1.000
_cell.length_b   1.000
_cell.length_c   1.000
_cell.angle_alpha   90.00
_cell.angle_beta   90.00
_cell.angle_gamma   90.00
#
_symmetry.space_group_name_H-M   'P 1'
#
loop_
_entity.id
_entity.type
_entity.pdbx_description
1 polymer ?
#
loop_
_entity_poly.entity_id
_entity_poly.type
_entity_poly.pdbx_seq_one_letter_code
_entity_poly.pdbx_strand_id
1 'polypeptide(L)'
;MTSDGPGGVRPGWTQSDPTDDDDDLDRAFGHGTASMAVRTPRQRVRRSALVGVGVVIAAGVLAVVLITIISSVQNGVGGVFPRPDAALDRFGSAARDVSGVQRVTDEKPKKTSFASYDVESTVTVSPGLPEAEQTAAVDALAAAADDVSGNGVRVFAVADLGEVQVGVSADVVVTEKRLDLARQLAAIGGVSGVRCSWGDAGPSDDPADQTITVVTHGTGNALGAIVAKATQETRAVFPGATVESALP
;
A
#
# COMPACT_ATOMS: atom_id res chain seq x y z
N MET A 1 -5.10 -55.46 -70.03
CA MET A 1 -5.89 -54.70 -71.01
C MET A 1 -6.52 -53.55 -70.23
N THR A 2 -6.09 -52.29 -70.32
CA THR A 2 -6.14 -51.35 -71.49
C THR A 2 -7.58 -51.22 -72.02
N SER A 3 -8.18 -50.05 -72.26
CA SER A 3 -7.74 -48.63 -72.27
C SER A 3 -9.01 -47.71 -72.30
N ASP A 4 -9.03 -46.37 -72.16
CA ASP A 4 -8.03 -45.32 -71.84
C ASP A 4 -8.77 -44.02 -71.35
N GLY A 5 -8.03 -42.93 -71.03
CA GLY A 5 -8.58 -41.56 -70.87
C GLY A 5 -8.85 -40.84 -72.21
N PRO A 6 -9.45 -39.63 -72.23
CA PRO A 6 -8.78 -38.38 -71.79
C PRO A 6 -9.76 -37.43 -71.05
N GLY A 7 -9.45 -36.18 -70.63
CA GLY A 7 -8.25 -35.32 -70.66
C GLY A 7 -8.69 -33.90 -70.25
N GLY A 8 -7.96 -33.21 -69.38
CA GLY A 8 -8.44 -31.98 -68.72
C GLY A 8 -8.10 -30.67 -69.44
N VAL A 9 -8.79 -29.58 -69.06
CA VAL A 9 -8.41 -28.18 -69.38
C VAL A 9 -8.52 -27.35 -68.09
N ARG A 10 -7.48 -26.55 -67.79
CA ARG A 10 -7.43 -25.63 -66.64
C ARG A 10 -7.79 -24.19 -67.06
N PRO A 11 -8.19 -23.31 -66.12
CA PRO A 11 -8.60 -21.94 -66.45
C PRO A 11 -7.46 -21.10 -67.03
N GLY A 12 -7.76 -20.34 -68.09
CA GLY A 12 -6.80 -19.43 -68.70
C GLY A 12 -6.61 -18.14 -67.89
N TRP A 13 -5.35 -17.85 -67.57
CA TRP A 13 -4.90 -16.52 -67.14
C TRP A 13 -4.19 -15.86 -68.32
N THR A 14 -4.61 -14.68 -68.73
CA THR A 14 -3.97 -13.90 -69.79
C THR A 14 -2.91 -12.96 -69.23
N GLN A 15 -1.64 -13.34 -69.45
CA GLN A 15 -0.48 -12.45 -69.55
C GLN A 15 -0.21 -12.22 -71.06
N SER A 16 0.27 -11.08 -71.55
CA SER A 16 0.63 -9.77 -70.97
C SER A 16 0.69 -8.75 -72.12
N ASP A 17 0.61 -7.45 -71.84
CA ASP A 17 1.37 -6.44 -72.58
C ASP A 17 1.83 -5.34 -71.59
N PRO A 18 3.11 -4.90 -71.54
CA PRO A 18 3.63 -4.11 -70.42
C PRO A 18 4.22 -2.73 -70.79
N THR A 19 3.82 -2.11 -71.93
CA THR A 19 4.49 -0.88 -72.45
C THR A 19 3.60 0.21 -73.06
N ASP A 20 2.30 0.28 -72.73
CA ASP A 20 1.47 1.47 -73.03
C ASP A 20 0.46 1.70 -71.88
N ASP A 21 0.24 2.98 -71.51
CA ASP A 21 -0.58 3.56 -70.42
C ASP A 21 0.16 4.06 -69.15
N ASP A 22 1.29 4.77 -69.35
CA ASP A 22 1.63 5.90 -68.46
C ASP A 22 0.66 7.10 -68.72
N ASP A 23 0.46 7.96 -67.70
CA ASP A 23 -0.04 9.35 -67.82
C ASP A 23 -1.49 9.67 -68.26
N ASP A 24 -2.52 8.94 -67.78
CA ASP A 24 -3.92 9.44 -67.83
C ASP A 24 -4.52 9.87 -66.46
N LEU A 25 -3.80 9.61 -65.35
CA LEU A 25 -4.19 10.10 -64.00
C LEU A 25 -3.95 11.61 -63.82
N ASP A 26 -2.88 12.15 -64.42
CA ASP A 26 -2.54 13.58 -64.35
C ASP A 26 -3.46 14.45 -65.23
N ARG A 27 -4.13 13.87 -66.22
CA ARG A 27 -5.20 14.53 -67.00
C ARG A 27 -6.51 14.64 -66.22
N ALA A 28 -6.85 13.63 -65.40
CA ALA A 28 -8.09 13.62 -64.63
C ALA A 28 -8.08 14.57 -63.42
N PHE A 29 -6.90 14.80 -62.82
CA PHE A 29 -6.73 15.61 -61.63
C PHE A 29 -5.67 16.71 -61.85
N GLY A 30 -6.06 17.76 -62.58
CA GLY A 30 -5.15 18.87 -62.91
C GLY A 30 -4.42 19.48 -61.70
N HIS A 31 -3.26 20.09 -61.95
CA HIS A 31 -2.20 20.48 -60.99
C HIS A 31 -2.62 21.42 -59.82
N GLY A 32 -3.50 20.95 -58.92
CA GLY A 32 -4.12 21.78 -57.87
C GLY A 32 -4.50 21.04 -56.59
N THR A 33 -4.26 19.74 -56.47
CA THR A 33 -4.58 18.94 -55.26
C THR A 33 -3.42 18.86 -54.24
N ALA A 34 -2.30 19.54 -54.50
CA ALA A 34 -1.13 19.62 -53.62
C ALA A 34 -1.34 20.54 -52.40
N SER A 35 -2.34 20.24 -51.55
CA SER A 35 -2.49 20.89 -50.23
C SER A 35 -3.11 19.99 -49.16
N MET A 36 -2.84 18.67 -49.17
CA MET A 36 -2.91 17.91 -47.93
C MET A 36 -1.90 18.50 -46.94
N ALA A 37 -2.40 19.14 -45.88
CA ALA A 37 -1.57 19.67 -44.81
C ALA A 37 -0.78 18.51 -44.15
N VAL A 38 0.48 18.35 -44.54
CA VAL A 38 1.39 17.34 -43.98
C VAL A 38 1.63 17.70 -42.52
N ARG A 39 0.81 17.13 -41.62
CA ARG A 39 0.91 17.31 -40.17
C ARG A 39 2.34 17.00 -39.74
N THR A 40 3.01 18.02 -39.22
CA THR A 40 4.45 17.99 -38.96
C THR A 40 4.81 16.82 -38.03
N PRO A 41 5.99 16.19 -38.18
CA PRO A 41 6.37 15.01 -37.40
C PRO A 41 6.27 15.25 -35.88
N ARG A 42 6.51 16.49 -35.40
CA ARG A 42 6.32 16.90 -34.00
C ARG A 42 4.89 16.71 -33.48
N GLN A 43 3.84 16.86 -34.30
CA GLN A 43 2.46 16.58 -33.89
C GLN A 43 2.16 15.09 -33.77
N ARG A 44 2.75 14.25 -34.65
CA ARG A 44 2.62 12.79 -34.53
C ARG A 44 3.27 12.29 -33.24
N VAL A 45 4.50 12.73 -32.96
CA VAL A 45 5.25 12.33 -31.75
C VAL A 45 4.53 12.75 -30.46
N ARG A 46 4.00 13.97 -30.36
CA ARG A 46 3.24 14.39 -29.16
C ARG A 46 1.99 13.54 -28.92
N ARG A 47 1.28 13.12 -29.98
CA ARG A 47 0.05 12.33 -29.83
C ARG A 47 0.35 10.85 -29.55
N SER A 48 1.39 10.28 -30.16
CA SER A 48 1.84 8.93 -29.82
C SER A 48 2.49 8.84 -28.43
N ALA A 49 3.13 9.91 -27.94
CA ALA A 49 3.57 10.00 -26.54
C ALA A 49 2.38 10.00 -25.56
N LEU A 50 1.34 10.80 -25.83
CA LEU A 50 0.11 10.81 -25.00
C LEU A 50 -0.62 9.47 -25.00
N VAL A 51 -0.75 8.82 -26.17
CA VAL A 51 -1.34 7.47 -26.26
C VAL A 51 -0.45 6.43 -25.57
N GLY A 52 0.87 6.52 -25.71
CA GLY A 52 1.83 5.64 -25.03
C GLY A 52 1.76 5.76 -23.51
N VAL A 53 1.73 6.99 -22.97
CA VAL A 53 1.54 7.26 -21.54
C VAL A 53 0.18 6.73 -21.07
N GLY A 54 -0.90 6.94 -21.83
CA GLY A 54 -2.22 6.39 -21.52
C GLY A 54 -2.25 4.85 -21.47
N VAL A 55 -1.57 4.18 -22.41
CA VAL A 55 -1.44 2.71 -22.43
C VAL A 55 -0.58 2.21 -21.27
N VAL A 56 0.51 2.89 -20.92
CA VAL A 56 1.35 2.53 -19.76
C VAL A 56 0.58 2.69 -18.44
N ILE A 57 -0.18 3.77 -18.27
CA ILE A 57 -1.04 3.96 -17.10
C ILE A 57 -2.14 2.89 -17.06
N ALA A 58 -2.83 2.62 -18.16
CA ALA A 58 -3.87 1.59 -18.22
C ALA A 58 -3.32 0.19 -17.95
N ALA A 59 -2.15 -0.16 -18.51
CA ALA A 59 -1.48 -1.42 -18.24
C ALA A 59 -0.99 -1.52 -16.79
N GLY A 60 -0.50 -0.41 -16.21
CA GLY A 60 -0.13 -0.34 -14.79
C GLY A 60 -1.32 -0.55 -13.86
N VAL A 61 -2.45 0.13 -14.10
CA VAL A 61 -3.69 -0.06 -13.35
C VAL A 61 -4.21 -1.49 -13.50
N LEU A 62 -4.20 -2.05 -14.72
CA LEU A 62 -4.68 -3.41 -14.97
C LEU A 62 -3.74 -4.45 -14.33
N ALA A 63 -2.43 -4.22 -14.32
CA ALA A 63 -1.46 -5.05 -13.60
C ALA A 63 -1.66 -4.97 -12.08
N VAL A 64 -1.86 -3.77 -11.51
CA VAL A 64 -2.18 -3.59 -10.09
C VAL A 64 -3.48 -4.32 -9.74
N VAL A 65 -4.56 -4.12 -10.49
CA VAL A 65 -5.84 -4.81 -10.28
C VAL A 65 -5.69 -6.33 -10.39
N LEU A 66 -4.89 -6.84 -11.34
CA LEU A 66 -4.60 -8.27 -11.44
C LEU A 66 -3.76 -8.78 -10.26
N ILE A 67 -2.80 -8.01 -9.75
CA ILE A 67 -2.07 -8.34 -8.52
C ILE A 67 -3.04 -8.36 -7.34
N THR A 68 -3.91 -7.37 -7.17
CA THR A 68 -4.95 -7.36 -6.12
C THR A 68 -5.88 -8.57 -6.23
N ILE A 69 -6.28 -8.96 -7.44
CA ILE A 69 -7.10 -10.16 -7.68
C ILE A 69 -6.31 -11.44 -7.36
N ILE A 70 -5.02 -11.53 -7.71
CA ILE A 70 -4.19 -12.71 -7.43
C ILE A 70 -3.90 -12.83 -5.93
N SER A 71 -3.60 -11.72 -5.24
CA SER A 71 -3.51 -11.67 -3.77
C SER A 71 -4.85 -12.03 -3.13
N SER A 72 -5.98 -11.55 -3.67
CA SER A 72 -7.33 -11.94 -3.22
C SER A 72 -7.61 -13.43 -3.43
N VAL A 73 -7.13 -14.05 -4.52
CA VAL A 73 -7.28 -15.48 -4.79
C VAL A 73 -6.38 -16.32 -3.86
N GLN A 74 -5.16 -15.87 -3.56
CA GLN A 74 -4.29 -16.47 -2.53
C GLN A 74 -4.83 -16.22 -1.10
N ASN A 75 -5.62 -15.18 -0.91
CA ASN A 75 -6.38 -14.89 0.31
C ASN A 75 -7.81 -15.48 0.28
N GLY A 76 -8.20 -16.30 -0.70
CA GLY A 76 -9.39 -17.14 -0.55
C GLY A 76 -10.24 -17.45 -1.79
N VAL A 77 -9.73 -18.29 -2.71
CA VAL A 77 -10.62 -19.26 -3.38
C VAL A 77 -10.51 -20.61 -2.65
N GLY A 78 -11.15 -20.70 -1.48
CA GLY A 78 -11.29 -21.96 -0.71
C GLY A 78 -11.08 -21.89 0.82
N GLY A 79 -10.72 -20.73 1.40
CA GLY A 79 -10.33 -20.61 2.80
C GLY A 79 -11.35 -19.91 3.71
N VAL A 80 -12.35 -20.64 4.23
CA VAL A 80 -13.39 -20.09 5.14
C VAL A 80 -12.91 -19.93 6.60
N PHE A 81 -11.63 -20.24 6.88
CA PHE A 81 -11.10 -20.31 8.25
C PHE A 81 -9.94 -19.32 8.46
N PRO A 82 -9.93 -18.56 9.57
CA PRO A 82 -8.81 -17.70 9.94
C PRO A 82 -7.50 -18.49 10.05
N ARG A 83 -6.39 -17.89 9.63
CA ARG A 83 -5.03 -18.46 9.72
C ARG A 83 -4.09 -17.51 10.48
N PRO A 84 -4.28 -17.35 11.80
CA PRO A 84 -3.57 -16.35 12.58
C PRO A 84 -2.04 -16.54 12.57
N ASP A 85 -1.55 -17.77 12.67
CA ASP A 85 -0.09 -18.02 12.66
C ASP A 85 0.54 -17.68 11.29
N ALA A 86 -0.16 -17.99 10.19
CA ALA A 86 0.32 -17.64 8.85
C ALA A 86 0.23 -16.13 8.55
N ALA A 87 -0.68 -15.41 9.21
CA ALA A 87 -0.73 -13.95 9.18
C ALA A 87 0.45 -13.36 9.97
N LEU A 88 0.72 -13.87 11.18
CA LEU A 88 1.87 -13.49 11.99
C LEU A 88 3.20 -13.70 11.24
N ASP A 89 3.40 -14.86 10.61
CA ASP A 89 4.58 -15.15 9.79
C ASP A 89 4.76 -14.16 8.62
N ARG A 90 3.66 -13.84 7.91
CA ARG A 90 3.67 -12.89 6.79
C ARG A 90 3.99 -11.47 7.25
N PHE A 91 3.29 -11.00 8.29
CA PHE A 91 3.53 -9.67 8.86
C PHE A 91 4.96 -9.56 9.38
N GLY A 92 5.42 -10.55 10.15
CA GLY A 92 6.78 -10.58 10.66
C GLY A 92 7.83 -10.64 9.56
N SER A 93 7.55 -11.24 8.40
CA SER A 93 8.44 -11.15 7.22
C SER A 93 8.45 -9.74 6.66
N ALA A 94 7.28 -9.17 6.33
CA ALA A 94 7.17 -7.84 5.76
C ALA A 94 7.77 -6.75 6.66
N ALA A 95 7.54 -6.83 7.98
CA ALA A 95 8.10 -5.94 8.98
C ALA A 95 9.64 -6.01 9.07
N ARG A 96 10.24 -7.18 8.81
CA ARG A 96 11.72 -7.33 8.76
C ARG A 96 12.33 -6.72 7.50
N ASP A 97 11.55 -6.55 6.42
CA ASP A 97 11.97 -5.89 5.19
C ASP A 97 11.82 -4.35 5.24
N VAL A 98 11.18 -3.80 6.29
CA VAL A 98 11.06 -2.34 6.50
C VAL A 98 12.40 -1.74 6.90
N SER A 99 12.82 -0.69 6.19
CA SER A 99 14.08 0.01 6.45
C SER A 99 14.19 0.50 7.89
N GLY A 100 15.31 0.20 8.53
CA GLY A 100 15.61 0.65 9.90
C GLY A 100 15.06 -0.23 11.02
N VAL A 101 14.24 -1.24 10.72
CA VAL A 101 13.83 -2.27 11.69
C VAL A 101 15.04 -3.11 12.13
N GLN A 102 15.18 -3.31 13.44
CA GLN A 102 16.24 -4.13 14.04
C GLN A 102 15.75 -5.49 14.52
N ARG A 103 14.49 -5.58 14.94
CA ARG A 103 13.90 -6.77 15.55
C ARG A 103 12.39 -6.76 15.38
N VAL A 104 11.83 -7.93 15.12
CA VAL A 104 10.39 -8.19 15.25
C VAL A 104 10.22 -9.31 16.26
N THR A 105 9.41 -9.06 17.28
CA THR A 105 9.07 -10.00 18.36
C THR A 105 7.60 -10.34 18.24
N ASP A 106 7.32 -11.57 17.84
CA ASP A 106 6.00 -12.05 17.47
C ASP A 106 5.24 -12.51 18.74
N GLU A 107 4.03 -11.98 19.00
CA GLU A 107 3.18 -12.48 20.09
C GLU A 107 2.33 -13.67 19.66
N LYS A 108 1.94 -14.52 20.62
CA LYS A 108 1.00 -15.60 20.36
C LYS A 108 -0.38 -15.03 19.98
N PRO A 109 -0.97 -15.43 18.84
CA PRO A 109 -2.27 -14.92 18.42
C PRO A 109 -3.39 -15.14 19.46
N LYS A 110 -4.19 -14.11 19.68
CA LYS A 110 -5.24 -14.02 20.70
C LYS A 110 -6.59 -14.27 20.03
N LYS A 111 -7.32 -15.31 20.44
CA LYS A 111 -8.65 -15.62 19.88
C LYS A 111 -9.70 -14.69 20.50
N THR A 112 -10.36 -13.89 19.67
CA THR A 112 -11.36 -12.89 20.09
C THR A 112 -12.80 -13.31 19.87
N SER A 113 -13.07 -14.18 18.89
CA SER A 113 -14.41 -14.73 18.64
C SER A 113 -14.32 -16.12 17.98
N PHE A 114 -15.46 -16.76 17.70
CA PHE A 114 -15.55 -18.12 17.14
C PHE A 114 -14.60 -18.32 15.93
N ALA A 115 -14.62 -17.34 15.01
CA ALA A 115 -13.76 -17.24 13.83
C ALA A 115 -13.07 -15.87 13.76
N SER A 116 -12.59 -15.35 14.90
CA SER A 116 -11.82 -14.10 14.93
C SER A 116 -10.59 -14.20 15.83
N TYR A 117 -9.49 -13.63 15.37
CA TYR A 117 -8.20 -13.60 16.05
C TYR A 117 -7.53 -12.24 15.86
N ASP A 118 -6.86 -11.79 16.91
CA ASP A 118 -5.92 -10.68 16.84
C ASP A 118 -4.49 -11.24 16.87
N VAL A 119 -3.64 -10.66 16.03
CA VAL A 119 -2.22 -10.94 15.91
C VAL A 119 -1.48 -9.68 16.29
N GLU A 120 -0.49 -9.80 17.17
CA GLU A 120 0.24 -8.67 17.75
C GLU A 120 1.75 -8.93 17.64
N SER A 121 2.55 -7.88 17.44
CA SER A 121 4.01 -7.99 17.32
C SER A 121 4.69 -6.70 17.77
N THR A 122 5.81 -6.80 18.48
CA THR A 122 6.63 -5.63 18.82
C THR A 122 7.76 -5.49 17.80
N VAL A 123 7.80 -4.38 17.09
CA VAL A 123 8.78 -4.05 16.06
C VAL A 123 9.74 -3.01 16.60
N THR A 124 10.96 -3.41 16.98
CA THR A 124 12.01 -2.47 17.37
C THR A 124 12.61 -1.83 16.13
N VAL A 125 12.43 -0.52 16.01
CA VAL A 125 13.02 0.35 14.98
C VAL A 125 14.31 0.97 15.53
N SER A 126 15.24 1.35 14.66
CA SER A 126 16.48 2.01 15.07
C SER A 126 16.19 3.39 15.69
N PRO A 127 16.55 3.65 16.96
CA PRO A 127 16.13 4.87 17.68
C PRO A 127 16.84 6.15 17.20
N GLY A 128 17.88 6.01 16.38
CA GLY A 128 18.61 7.13 15.77
C GLY A 128 18.14 7.52 14.37
N LEU A 129 17.05 6.93 13.85
CA LEU A 129 16.52 7.32 12.53
C LEU A 129 15.99 8.76 12.53
N PRO A 130 16.17 9.52 11.44
CA PRO A 130 15.47 10.77 11.22
C PRO A 130 13.94 10.61 11.33
N GLU A 131 13.25 11.65 11.80
CA GLU A 131 11.80 11.62 12.02
C GLU A 131 10.99 11.18 10.77
N ALA A 132 11.42 11.62 9.58
CA ALA A 132 10.81 11.24 8.31
C ALA A 132 10.99 9.74 7.98
N GLU A 133 12.12 9.14 8.35
CA GLU A 133 12.37 7.70 8.19
C GLU A 133 11.61 6.87 9.23
N GLN A 134 11.43 7.41 10.45
CA GLN A 134 10.54 6.81 11.44
C GLN A 134 9.07 6.81 10.98
N THR A 135 8.57 7.92 10.42
CA THR A 135 7.22 7.98 9.83
C THR A 135 7.10 6.96 8.70
N ALA A 136 8.02 6.96 7.73
CA ALA A 136 8.00 5.99 6.63
C ALA A 136 8.06 4.52 7.10
N ALA A 137 8.74 4.22 8.20
CA ALA A 137 8.73 2.89 8.81
C ALA A 137 7.36 2.55 9.43
N VAL A 138 6.74 3.47 10.17
CA VAL A 138 5.39 3.30 10.73
C VAL A 138 4.33 3.12 9.63
N ASP A 139 4.39 3.92 8.57
CA ASP A 139 3.50 3.83 7.41
C ASP A 139 3.63 2.47 6.70
N ALA A 140 4.86 1.98 6.53
CA ALA A 140 5.14 0.68 5.93
C ALA A 140 4.63 -0.48 6.81
N LEU A 141 4.72 -0.35 8.14
CA LEU A 141 4.14 -1.33 9.07
C LEU A 141 2.61 -1.31 9.05
N ALA A 142 1.97 -0.14 8.93
CA ALA A 142 0.52 -0.03 8.79
C ALA A 142 0.03 -0.67 7.49
N ALA A 143 0.72 -0.40 6.37
CA ALA A 143 0.43 -1.03 5.08
C ALA A 143 0.63 -2.56 5.10
N ALA A 144 1.66 -3.05 5.80
CA ALA A 144 1.88 -4.49 6.01
C ALA A 144 0.79 -5.11 6.91
N ALA A 145 0.28 -4.38 7.90
CA ALA A 145 -0.82 -4.84 8.75
C ALA A 145 -2.14 -4.93 7.94
N ASP A 146 -2.39 -4.00 7.01
CA ASP A 146 -3.56 -4.02 6.12
C ASP A 146 -3.53 -5.19 5.12
N ASP A 147 -2.43 -5.36 4.35
CA ASP A 147 -2.31 -6.44 3.33
C ASP A 147 -2.45 -7.85 3.92
N VAL A 148 -2.00 -8.02 5.17
CA VAL A 148 -2.02 -9.31 5.88
C VAL A 148 -3.31 -9.54 6.67
N SER A 149 -4.04 -8.48 7.01
CA SER A 149 -5.34 -8.58 7.70
C SER A 149 -6.44 -9.13 6.78
N GLY A 150 -7.46 -9.73 7.39
CA GLY A 150 -8.62 -10.28 6.68
C GLY A 150 -8.96 -11.71 7.10
N ASN A 151 -10.04 -12.26 6.55
CA ASN A 151 -10.55 -13.61 6.85
C ASN A 151 -10.71 -13.91 8.36
N GLY A 152 -11.08 -12.89 9.14
CA GLY A 152 -11.21 -12.99 10.60
C GLY A 152 -9.90 -12.85 11.39
N VAL A 153 -8.78 -12.52 10.75
CA VAL A 153 -7.55 -12.11 11.43
C VAL A 153 -7.39 -10.59 11.34
N ARG A 154 -7.10 -9.94 12.47
CA ARG A 154 -6.67 -8.54 12.54
C ARG A 154 -5.21 -8.51 12.95
N VAL A 155 -4.38 -7.77 12.23
CA VAL A 155 -2.95 -7.60 12.55
C VAL A 155 -2.70 -6.24 13.16
N PHE A 156 -1.97 -6.24 14.26
CA PHE A 156 -1.55 -5.05 15.01
C PHE A 156 -0.07 -5.18 15.36
N ALA A 157 0.59 -4.05 15.62
CA ALA A 157 1.96 -4.05 16.10
C ALA A 157 2.24 -2.87 17.03
N VAL A 158 3.27 -2.99 17.87
CA VAL A 158 3.86 -1.84 18.59
C VAL A 158 5.17 -1.51 17.92
N ALA A 159 5.23 -0.36 17.24
CA ALA A 159 6.47 0.20 16.72
C ALA A 159 7.24 0.87 17.87
N ASP A 160 8.35 0.27 18.28
CA ASP A 160 9.26 0.78 19.31
C ASP A 160 10.36 1.61 18.65
N LEU A 161 10.22 2.93 18.72
CA LEU A 161 11.14 3.92 18.13
C LEU A 161 12.18 4.43 19.16
N GLY A 162 12.29 3.80 20.33
CA GLY A 162 13.13 4.24 21.45
C GLY A 162 12.33 5.02 22.49
N GLU A 163 12.44 6.35 22.48
CA GLU A 163 11.69 7.21 23.42
C GLU A 163 10.19 7.25 23.11
N VAL A 164 9.79 6.89 21.89
CA VAL A 164 8.40 6.85 21.43
C VAL A 164 8.01 5.43 21.05
N GLN A 165 6.86 4.95 21.53
CA GLN A 165 6.27 3.67 21.14
C GLN A 165 4.84 3.89 20.65
N VAL A 166 4.48 3.31 19.50
CA VAL A 166 3.23 3.60 18.78
C VAL A 166 2.50 2.31 18.40
N GLY A 167 1.22 2.24 18.74
CA GLY A 167 0.32 1.19 18.24
C GLY A 167 0.00 1.38 16.75
N VAL A 168 0.39 0.40 15.95
CA VAL A 168 0.15 0.31 14.51
C VAL A 168 -1.00 -0.65 14.24
N SER A 169 -1.91 -0.26 13.36
CA SER A 169 -2.98 -1.12 12.83
C SER A 169 -3.14 -0.91 11.32
N ALA A 170 -4.09 -1.62 10.71
CA ALA A 170 -4.50 -1.38 9.33
C ALA A 170 -5.17 0.01 9.13
N ASP A 171 -5.67 0.66 10.20
CA ASP A 171 -6.14 2.04 10.12
C ASP A 171 -4.94 3.00 10.17
N VAL A 172 -4.50 3.42 8.99
CA VAL A 172 -3.41 4.38 8.80
C VAL A 172 -3.72 5.71 9.49
N VAL A 173 -4.97 6.19 9.47
CA VAL A 173 -5.34 7.49 10.06
C VAL A 173 -5.29 7.46 11.58
N VAL A 174 -5.66 6.34 12.20
CA VAL A 174 -5.50 6.15 13.65
C VAL A 174 -4.03 5.96 14.02
N THR A 175 -3.26 5.24 13.20
CA THR A 175 -1.82 5.06 13.39
C THR A 175 -1.03 6.38 13.30
N GLU A 176 -1.30 7.20 12.28
CA GLU A 176 -0.75 8.56 12.12
C GLU A 176 -1.05 9.42 13.37
N LYS A 177 -2.31 9.45 13.82
CA LYS A 177 -2.71 10.19 15.03
C LYS A 177 -1.97 9.75 16.29
N ARG A 178 -1.71 8.45 16.45
CA ARG A 178 -0.93 7.95 17.60
C ARG A 178 0.53 8.39 17.53
N LEU A 179 1.13 8.38 16.33
CA LEU A 179 2.52 8.85 16.12
C LEU A 179 2.65 10.35 16.40
N ASP A 180 1.77 11.16 15.83
CA ASP A 180 1.75 12.62 16.02
C ASP A 180 1.50 12.98 17.50
N LEU A 181 0.53 12.33 18.14
CA LEU A 181 0.27 12.52 19.57
C LEU A 181 1.48 12.11 20.42
N ALA A 182 2.11 10.97 20.13
CA ALA A 182 3.26 10.52 20.91
C ALA A 182 4.45 11.50 20.81
N ARG A 183 4.71 12.06 19.62
CA ARG A 183 5.71 13.12 19.41
C ARG A 183 5.34 14.42 20.13
N GLN A 184 4.07 14.84 20.04
CA GLN A 184 3.58 16.03 20.73
C GLN A 184 3.73 15.91 22.26
N LEU A 185 3.47 14.72 22.82
CA LEU A 185 3.61 14.44 24.24
C LEU A 185 5.08 14.30 24.67
N ALA A 186 5.95 13.74 23.83
CA ALA A 186 7.39 13.66 24.10
C ALA A 186 8.04 15.05 24.20
N ALA A 187 7.48 16.05 23.50
CA ALA A 187 7.91 17.45 23.61
C ALA A 187 7.48 18.16 24.92
N ILE A 188 6.70 17.51 25.80
CA ILE A 188 6.35 18.08 27.11
C ILE A 188 7.56 18.02 28.05
N GLY A 189 7.96 19.17 28.58
CA GLY A 189 9.10 19.27 29.50
C GLY A 189 8.97 18.35 30.72
N GLY A 190 9.94 17.45 30.88
CA GLY A 190 9.99 16.45 31.96
C GLY A 190 9.50 15.06 31.56
N VAL A 191 8.96 14.89 30.34
CA VAL A 191 8.73 13.58 29.73
C VAL A 191 10.06 13.02 29.21
N SER A 192 10.29 11.72 29.43
CA SER A 192 11.46 10.97 28.96
C SER A 192 11.08 9.81 28.04
N GLY A 193 9.79 9.66 27.74
CA GLY A 193 9.28 8.74 26.73
C GLY A 193 7.76 8.66 26.74
N VAL A 194 7.17 8.16 25.66
CA VAL A 194 5.71 8.05 25.49
C VAL A 194 5.37 6.73 24.82
N ARG A 195 4.36 6.03 25.35
CA ARG A 195 3.70 4.89 24.70
C ARG A 195 2.29 5.30 24.34
N CYS A 196 1.92 5.21 23.07
CA CYS A 196 0.59 5.55 22.56
C CYS A 196 -0.01 4.35 21.83
N SER A 197 -0.80 3.55 22.55
CA SER A 197 -1.35 2.27 22.07
C SER A 197 -2.75 2.04 22.64
N TRP A 198 -3.21 0.79 22.64
CA TRP A 198 -4.36 0.28 23.37
C TRP A 198 -4.00 -0.08 24.82
N GLY A 199 -5.02 -0.31 25.65
CA GLY A 199 -4.87 -0.88 26.99
C GLY A 199 -4.92 -2.42 27.04
N ASP A 200 -4.83 -2.97 28.25
CA ASP A 200 -4.72 -4.42 28.53
C ASP A 200 -5.88 -5.30 28.00
N ALA A 201 -7.02 -4.69 27.63
CA ALA A 201 -8.14 -5.39 27.03
C ALA A 201 -7.82 -5.98 25.64
N GLY A 202 -6.78 -5.48 24.98
CA GLY A 202 -6.30 -5.91 23.67
C GLY A 202 -6.38 -4.80 22.62
N PRO A 203 -5.87 -5.07 21.40
CA PRO A 203 -5.79 -4.06 20.35
C PRO A 203 -7.15 -3.57 19.85
N SER A 204 -7.25 -2.23 19.79
CA SER A 204 -8.44 -1.51 19.36
C SER A 204 -8.06 -0.16 18.74
N ASP A 205 -8.83 0.26 17.74
CA ASP A 205 -8.75 1.58 17.10
C ASP A 205 -9.89 2.53 17.57
N ASP A 206 -10.72 2.11 18.53
CA ASP A 206 -11.72 2.98 19.16
C ASP A 206 -11.01 4.08 19.98
N PRO A 207 -11.36 5.38 19.82
CA PRO A 207 -10.80 6.47 20.60
C PRO A 207 -10.89 6.31 22.12
N ALA A 208 -11.90 5.60 22.65
CA ALA A 208 -12.06 5.37 24.08
C ALA A 208 -11.14 4.27 24.63
N ASP A 209 -10.71 3.33 23.78
CA ASP A 209 -9.85 2.20 24.16
C ASP A 209 -8.34 2.54 24.13
N GLN A 210 -7.99 3.76 23.69
CA GLN A 210 -6.59 4.20 23.62
C GLN A 210 -6.04 4.47 25.03
N THR A 211 -4.85 3.93 25.31
CA THR A 211 -4.10 4.14 26.54
C THR A 211 -2.75 4.76 26.21
N ILE A 212 -2.49 5.91 26.82
CA ILE A 212 -1.26 6.67 26.63
C ILE A 212 -0.48 6.63 27.94
N THR A 213 0.70 6.00 27.94
CA THR A 213 1.61 6.01 29.08
C THR A 213 2.70 7.06 28.86
N VAL A 214 2.76 8.05 29.76
CA VAL A 214 3.82 9.06 29.78
C VAL A 214 4.92 8.63 30.76
N VAL A 215 6.13 8.40 30.26
CA VAL A 215 7.29 8.07 31.07
C VAL A 215 7.94 9.35 31.56
N THR A 216 8.14 9.51 32.87
CA THR A 216 8.66 10.75 33.45
C THR A 216 9.37 10.56 34.79
N HIS A 217 10.41 11.35 35.04
CA HIS A 217 11.03 11.52 36.36
C HIS A 217 10.27 12.52 37.26
N GLY A 218 9.22 13.17 36.75
CA GLY A 218 8.41 14.13 37.50
C GLY A 218 7.72 13.49 38.69
N THR A 219 7.66 14.21 39.81
CA THR A 219 6.98 13.76 41.04
C THR A 219 6.11 14.87 41.62
N GLY A 220 5.14 14.50 42.47
CA GLY A 220 4.24 15.45 43.14
C GLY A 220 3.54 16.41 42.17
N ASN A 221 3.64 17.72 42.42
CA ASN A 221 3.00 18.74 41.58
C ASN A 221 3.51 18.75 40.13
N ALA A 222 4.78 18.40 39.88
CA ALA A 222 5.32 18.34 38.52
C ALA A 222 4.70 17.18 37.73
N LEU A 223 4.56 16.00 38.36
CA LEU A 223 3.85 14.86 37.79
C LEU A 223 2.38 15.23 37.48
N GLY A 224 1.69 15.86 38.43
CA GLY A 224 0.31 16.32 38.23
C GLY A 224 0.15 17.28 37.05
N ALA A 225 1.10 18.20 36.85
CA ALA A 225 1.10 19.12 35.71
C ALA A 225 1.35 18.41 34.38
N ILE A 226 2.33 17.48 34.32
CA ILE A 226 2.64 16.68 33.13
C ILE A 226 1.43 15.82 32.75
N VAL A 227 0.86 15.06 33.69
CA VAL A 227 -0.30 14.19 33.43
C VAL A 227 -1.54 15.00 33.03
N ALA A 228 -1.80 16.15 33.67
CA ALA A 228 -2.91 17.02 33.29
C ALA A 228 -2.76 17.57 31.85
N LYS A 229 -1.56 18.00 31.46
CA LYS A 229 -1.27 18.47 30.10
C LYS A 229 -1.40 17.33 29.09
N ALA A 230 -0.81 16.17 29.38
CA ALA A 230 -0.90 15.00 28.52
C ALA A 230 -2.36 14.51 28.35
N THR A 231 -3.16 14.53 29.42
CA THR A 231 -4.59 14.23 29.38
C THR A 231 -5.37 15.21 28.50
N GLN A 232 -5.01 16.50 28.53
CA GLN A 232 -5.65 17.51 27.69
C GLN A 232 -5.39 17.26 26.20
N GLU A 233 -4.12 17.09 25.80
CA GLU A 233 -3.77 16.84 24.39
C GLU A 233 -4.31 15.49 23.91
N THR A 234 -4.14 14.44 24.70
CA THR A 234 -4.64 13.09 24.38
C THR A 234 -6.14 13.11 24.10
N ARG A 235 -6.95 13.76 24.95
CA ARG A 235 -8.41 13.81 24.79
C ARG A 235 -8.88 14.73 23.67
N ALA A 236 -8.02 15.58 23.13
CA ALA A 236 -8.31 16.35 21.92
C ALA A 236 -8.18 15.48 20.65
N VAL A 237 -7.29 14.49 20.65
CA VAL A 237 -7.08 13.54 19.54
C VAL A 237 -7.99 12.31 19.65
N PHE A 238 -8.07 11.73 20.86
CA PHE A 238 -8.81 10.52 21.20
C PHE A 238 -9.78 10.78 22.37
N PRO A 239 -11.02 11.22 22.10
CA PRO A 239 -12.01 11.45 23.15
C PRO A 239 -12.35 10.15 23.91
N GLY A 240 -12.20 10.18 25.24
CA GLY A 240 -12.43 9.02 26.11
C GLY A 240 -11.16 8.29 26.55
N ALA A 241 -10.05 8.46 25.82
CA ALA A 241 -8.78 7.81 26.11
C ALA A 241 -8.25 8.02 27.54
N THR A 242 -7.50 7.03 28.00
CA THR A 242 -6.86 6.97 29.32
C THR A 242 -5.41 7.45 29.23
N VAL A 243 -4.97 8.23 30.22
CA VAL A 243 -3.58 8.68 30.34
C VAL A 243 -3.02 8.24 31.68
N GLU A 244 -1.87 7.59 31.62
CA GLU A 244 -1.14 7.05 32.76
C GLU A 244 0.28 7.61 32.83
N SER A 245 0.92 7.48 33.99
CA SER A 245 2.31 7.84 34.18
C SER A 245 3.14 6.66 34.64
N ALA A 246 4.30 6.46 34.02
CA ALA A 246 5.30 5.48 34.43
C ALA A 246 6.62 6.16 34.84
N LEU A 247 7.37 5.51 35.71
CA LEU A 247 8.79 5.81 35.89
C LEU A 247 9.59 5.18 34.73
N PRO A 248 10.70 5.81 34.31
CA PRO A 248 11.64 5.24 33.34
C PRO A 248 12.44 4.05 33.90
#